data_AF-A0A7C6M3E8-F1
#
_entry.id   AF-A0A7C6M3E8-F1
#
_cell.length_a   1.000
_cell.length_b   1.000
_cell.length_c   1.000
_cell.angle_alpha   90.00
_cell.angle_beta   90.00
_cell.angle_gamma   90.00
#
_symmetry.space_group_name_H-M   'P 1'
#
loop_
_entity.id
_entity.type
_entity.pdbx_description
1 polymer ?
#
loop_
_entity_poly.entity_id
_entity_poly.type
_entity_poly.pdbx_seq_one_letter_code
_entity_poly.pdbx_strand_id
1 'polypeptide(L)'
;MKQKVRNPFVIGGYVSPEYFCDRETESKELLSALLNHRNTAIISPRRMGKTGLIQHCLQFPEVRKNFYHFFIDIYATGSLSELVFMLGKEIFETLRPKGKRFVDHFFNVITSLRPALKLDPVTGIPIFDIGIGEIMAPEYSLEQ
;
A
#
# COMPACT_ATOMS: atom_id res chain seq x y z
N MET A 1 12.92 3.94 -17.89
CA MET A 1 13.04 2.80 -18.84
C MET A 1 12.35 1.59 -18.22
N LYS A 2 11.38 0.96 -18.89
CA LYS A 2 10.78 -0.29 -18.39
C LYS A 2 11.89 -1.36 -18.37
N GLN A 3 12.15 -1.95 -17.21
CA GLN A 3 13.07 -3.08 -17.10
C GLN A 3 12.47 -4.23 -17.91
N LYS A 4 13.12 -4.59 -19.02
CA LYS A 4 12.69 -5.71 -19.85
C LYS A 4 12.98 -7.00 -19.10
N VAL A 5 11.93 -7.76 -18.74
CA VAL A 5 12.10 -9.01 -18.01
C VAL A 5 12.87 -10.00 -18.91
N ARG A 6 13.97 -10.54 -18.39
CA ARG A 6 14.83 -11.49 -19.15
C ARG A 6 14.11 -12.81 -19.45
N ASN A 7 13.21 -13.23 -18.56
CA ASN A 7 12.34 -14.38 -18.74
C ASN A 7 10.90 -13.90 -19.05
N PRO A 8 10.32 -14.25 -20.20
CA PRO A 8 8.94 -13.86 -20.52
C PRO A 8 7.89 -14.56 -19.65
N PHE A 9 8.25 -15.67 -18.98
CA PHE A 9 7.39 -16.37 -18.04
C PHE A 9 7.62 -15.85 -16.63
N VAL A 10 6.85 -14.82 -16.27
CA VAL A 10 6.86 -14.24 -14.93
C VAL A 10 6.15 -15.21 -13.97
N ILE A 11 6.91 -15.85 -13.09
CA ILE A 11 6.42 -16.80 -12.07
C ILE A 11 6.16 -16.12 -10.71
N GLY A 12 6.33 -14.79 -10.63
CA GLY A 12 6.18 -13.96 -9.43
C GLY A 12 4.92 -13.07 -9.45
N GLY A 13 4.85 -12.10 -8.54
CA GLY A 13 3.75 -11.13 -8.46
C GLY A 13 3.58 -10.25 -9.71
N TYR A 14 2.72 -9.23 -9.61
CA TYR A 14 2.43 -8.35 -10.74
C TYR A 14 3.68 -7.60 -11.24
N VAL A 15 3.88 -7.55 -12.56
CA VAL A 15 4.98 -6.81 -13.20
C VAL A 15 4.46 -5.62 -13.99
N SER A 16 3.61 -5.84 -14.98
CA SER A 16 3.03 -4.79 -15.81
C SER A 16 1.83 -5.31 -16.60
N PRO A 17 1.01 -4.41 -17.18
CA PRO A 17 -0.18 -4.82 -17.93
C PRO A 17 0.12 -5.81 -19.07
N GLU A 18 1.27 -5.66 -19.74
CA GLU A 18 1.69 -6.53 -20.85
C GLU A 18 1.94 -8.01 -20.46
N TYR A 19 2.17 -8.29 -19.17
CA TYR A 19 2.36 -9.66 -18.65
C TYR A 19 1.17 -10.15 -17.81
N PHE A 20 0.10 -9.36 -17.70
CA PHE A 20 -1.10 -9.75 -16.98
C PHE A 20 -2.11 -10.30 -17.97
N CYS A 21 -2.37 -11.60 -17.88
CA CYS A 21 -3.26 -12.32 -18.79
C CYS A 21 -4.57 -12.71 -18.11
N ASP A 22 -5.56 -13.00 -18.95
CA ASP A 22 -6.91 -13.40 -18.53
C ASP A 22 -7.55 -12.29 -17.66
N ARG A 23 -8.69 -12.56 -17.02
CA ARG A 23 -9.32 -11.65 -16.04
C ARG A 23 -9.85 -10.32 -16.62
N GLU A 24 -10.15 -10.27 -17.91
CA GLU A 24 -10.66 -9.04 -18.55
C GLU A 24 -12.00 -8.59 -17.95
N THR A 25 -12.91 -9.54 -17.71
CA THR A 25 -14.24 -9.27 -17.14
C THR A 25 -14.11 -8.75 -15.73
N GLU A 26 -13.33 -9.41 -14.88
CA GLU A 26 -13.16 -9.00 -13.49
C GLU A 26 -12.37 -7.70 -13.36
N SER A 27 -11.46 -7.42 -14.29
CA SER A 27 -10.80 -6.12 -14.38
C SER A 27 -11.80 -5.01 -14.69
N LYS A 28 -12.73 -5.23 -15.64
CA LYS A 28 -13.80 -4.27 -15.96
C LYS A 28 -14.74 -4.04 -14.77
N GLU A 29 -15.14 -5.11 -14.08
CA GLU A 29 -16.01 -5.03 -12.90
C GLU A 29 -15.34 -4.27 -11.76
N LEU A 30 -14.08 -4.61 -11.44
CA LEU A 30 -13.32 -3.95 -10.39
C LEU A 30 -13.02 -2.48 -10.73
N LEU A 31 -12.67 -2.18 -11.98
CA LEU A 31 -12.47 -0.82 -12.45
C LEU A 31 -13.75 0.01 -12.32
N SER A 32 -14.90 -0.55 -12.73
CA SER A 32 -16.21 0.08 -12.53
C SER A 32 -16.51 0.31 -11.05
N ALA A 33 -16.17 -0.64 -10.16
CA ALA A 33 -16.36 -0.45 -8.73
C ALA A 33 -15.49 0.68 -8.17
N LEU A 34 -14.20 0.73 -8.55
CA LEU A 34 -13.25 1.75 -8.13
C LEU A 34 -13.68 3.15 -8.59
N LEU A 35 -14.00 3.32 -9.88
CA LEU A 35 -14.38 4.62 -10.45
C LEU A 35 -15.69 5.15 -9.88
N ASN A 36 -16.56 4.27 -9.37
CA ASN A 36 -17.82 4.63 -8.73
C ASN A 36 -17.73 4.65 -7.19
N HIS A 37 -16.52 4.69 -6.62
CA HIS A 37 -16.27 4.77 -5.17
C HIS A 37 -16.97 3.68 -4.35
N ARG A 38 -17.10 2.46 -4.91
CA ARG A 38 -17.74 1.34 -4.22
C ARG A 38 -16.74 0.56 -3.37
N ASN A 39 -17.08 0.37 -2.10
CA ASN A 39 -16.37 -0.58 -1.23
C ASN A 39 -16.53 -1.99 -1.79
N THR A 40 -15.41 -2.66 -2.06
CA THR A 40 -15.38 -3.93 -2.78
C THR A 40 -14.52 -4.95 -2.03
N ALA A 41 -15.08 -6.14 -1.80
CA ALA A 41 -14.34 -7.30 -1.29
C ALA A 41 -14.11 -8.30 -2.43
N ILE A 42 -12.85 -8.73 -2.62
CA ILE A 42 -12.48 -9.71 -3.66
C ILE A 42 -12.24 -11.06 -3.00
N ILE A 43 -13.08 -12.05 -3.33
CA ILE A 43 -13.05 -13.38 -2.71
C ILE A 43 -12.79 -14.42 -3.80
N SER A 44 -11.76 -15.24 -3.59
CA SER A 44 -11.42 -16.40 -4.44
C SER A 44 -10.41 -17.30 -3.74
N PRO A 45 -10.17 -18.55 -4.21
CA PRO A 45 -9.15 -19.44 -3.65
C PRO A 45 -7.73 -18.84 -3.56
N ARG A 46 -6.84 -19.47 -2.76
CA ARG A 46 -5.44 -19.04 -2.63
C ARG A 46 -4.72 -19.16 -3.98
N ARG A 47 -3.80 -18.22 -4.26
CA ARG A 47 -2.99 -18.14 -5.51
C ARG A 47 -3.78 -17.85 -6.80
N MET A 48 -5.03 -17.39 -6.71
CA MET A 48 -5.82 -16.92 -7.86
C MET A 48 -5.48 -15.50 -8.36
N GLY A 49 -4.35 -14.93 -7.95
CA GLY A 49 -3.89 -13.64 -8.46
C GLY A 49 -4.68 -12.39 -8.03
N LYS A 50 -5.43 -12.43 -6.92
CA LYS A 50 -6.22 -11.28 -6.41
C LYS A 50 -5.41 -9.99 -6.28
N THR A 51 -4.24 -10.05 -5.64
CA THR A 51 -3.34 -8.90 -5.50
C THR A 51 -2.89 -8.36 -6.86
N GLY A 52 -2.57 -9.27 -7.79
CA GLY A 52 -2.19 -8.90 -9.14
C GLY A 52 -3.33 -8.22 -9.92
N LEU A 53 -4.58 -8.68 -9.73
CA LEU A 53 -5.76 -8.06 -10.32
C LEU A 53 -5.97 -6.62 -9.84
N ILE A 54 -5.80 -6.38 -8.53
CA ILE A 54 -5.88 -5.03 -7.96
C ILE A 54 -4.77 -4.15 -8.57
N GLN A 55 -3.52 -4.62 -8.53
CA GLN A 55 -2.36 -3.89 -9.08
C GLN A 55 -2.54 -3.60 -10.57
N HIS A 56 -3.12 -4.54 -11.33
CA HIS A 56 -3.47 -4.36 -12.74
C HIS A 56 -4.47 -3.22 -12.93
N CYS A 57 -5.57 -3.21 -12.19
CA CYS A 57 -6.59 -2.16 -12.26
C CYS A 57 -6.02 -0.78 -11.89
N LEU A 58 -5.07 -0.71 -10.95
CA LEU A 58 -4.40 0.55 -10.58
C LEU A 58 -3.50 1.12 -11.67
N GLN A 59 -3.10 0.33 -12.69
CA GLN A 59 -2.31 0.84 -13.83
C GLN A 59 -3.17 1.54 -14.89
N PHE A 60 -4.50 1.42 -14.84
CA PHE A 60 -5.37 2.08 -15.81
C PHE A 60 -5.25 3.61 -15.68
N PRO A 61 -5.14 4.35 -16.81
CA PRO A 61 -4.96 5.80 -16.78
C PRO A 61 -6.03 6.54 -15.99
N GLU A 62 -7.28 6.10 -16.06
CA GLU A 62 -8.42 6.66 -15.35
C GLU A 62 -8.27 6.55 -13.83
N VAL A 63 -7.57 5.52 -13.34
CA VAL A 63 -7.29 5.34 -11.92
C VAL A 63 -6.03 6.11 -11.54
N ARG A 64 -4.92 5.85 -12.25
CA ARG A 64 -3.59 6.38 -11.92
C ARG A 64 -3.51 7.91 -11.91
N LYS A 65 -4.30 8.58 -12.76
CA LYS A 65 -4.30 10.05 -12.85
C LYS A 65 -5.19 10.73 -11.83
N ASN A 66 -6.25 10.05 -11.38
CA ASN A 66 -7.32 10.66 -10.59
C ASN A 66 -7.30 10.25 -9.13
N PHE A 67 -6.58 9.18 -8.77
CA PHE A 67 -6.58 8.61 -7.43
C PHE A 67 -5.17 8.41 -6.90
N TYR A 68 -5.02 8.66 -5.59
CA TYR A 68 -3.92 8.10 -4.82
C TYR A 68 -4.29 6.68 -4.39
N HIS A 69 -3.34 5.77 -4.48
CA HIS A 69 -3.49 4.40 -4.01
C HIS A 69 -2.47 4.14 -2.91
N PHE A 70 -2.93 3.50 -1.83
CA PHE A 70 -2.12 3.10 -0.70
C PHE A 70 -2.32 1.60 -0.52
N PHE A 71 -1.26 0.80 -0.61
CA PHE A 71 -1.38 -0.65 -0.55
C PHE A 71 -0.88 -1.14 0.80
N ILE A 72 -1.77 -1.71 1.61
CA ILE A 72 -1.47 -2.06 3.00
C ILE A 72 -1.70 -3.56 3.18
N ASP A 73 -0.63 -4.28 3.53
CA ASP A 73 -0.73 -5.68 3.95
C ASP A 73 -1.01 -5.77 5.44
N ILE A 74 -2.28 -6.00 5.78
CA ILE A 74 -2.72 -6.13 7.17
C ILE A 74 -2.30 -7.47 7.80
N TYR A 75 -1.95 -8.49 6.99
CA TYR A 75 -1.54 -9.79 7.53
C TYR A 75 -0.17 -9.70 8.22
N ALA A 76 0.65 -8.73 7.82
CA ALA A 76 1.95 -8.46 8.43
C ALA A 76 1.85 -7.66 9.74
N THR A 77 0.65 -7.36 10.25
CA THR A 77 0.44 -6.56 11.47
C THR A 77 -0.18 -7.41 12.58
N GLY A 78 0.41 -7.40 13.77
CA GLY A 78 -0.02 -8.14 14.96
C GLY A 78 -0.87 -7.31 15.94
N SER A 79 -0.95 -5.99 15.76
CA SER A 79 -1.73 -5.10 16.63
C SER A 79 -2.37 -3.94 15.87
N LEU A 80 -3.37 -3.30 16.48
CA LEU A 80 -3.97 -2.07 15.95
C LEU A 80 -2.92 -0.96 15.78
N SER A 81 -1.99 -0.86 16.73
CA SER A 81 -0.88 0.10 16.69
C SER A 81 0.00 -0.11 15.47
N GLU A 82 0.37 -1.36 15.18
CA GLU A 82 1.15 -1.71 13.99
C GLU A 82 0.38 -1.43 12.69
N LEU A 83 -0.93 -1.71 12.65
CA LEU A 83 -1.77 -1.36 11.52
C LEU A 83 -1.79 0.15 11.26
N VAL A 84 -2.00 0.95 12.31
CA VAL A 84 -1.98 2.42 12.22
C VAL A 84 -0.61 2.91 11.74
N PHE A 85 0.47 2.32 12.24
CA PHE A 85 1.83 2.62 11.80
C PHE A 85 2.03 2.32 10.31
N MET A 86 1.68 1.11 9.86
CA MET A 86 1.85 0.69 8.47
C MET A 86 1.00 1.53 7.51
N LEU A 87 -0.23 1.87 7.89
CA LEU A 87 -1.09 2.81 7.17
C LEU A 87 -0.44 4.19 7.03
N GLY A 88 0.03 4.76 8.15
CA GLY A 88 0.69 6.08 8.14
C GLY A 88 1.96 6.08 7.30
N LYS A 89 2.79 5.05 7.45
CA LYS A 89 4.02 4.87 6.67
C LYS A 89 3.73 4.81 5.16
N GLU A 90 2.77 3.99 4.74
CA GLU A 90 2.40 3.84 3.32
C GLU A 90 1.88 5.16 2.72
N ILE A 91 1.04 5.89 3.47
CA ILE A 91 0.55 7.21 3.04
C ILE A 91 1.71 8.19 2.88
N PHE A 92 2.60 8.24 3.87
CA PHE A 92 3.75 9.12 3.84
C PHE A 92 4.68 8.81 2.67
N GLU A 93 5.07 7.55 2.47
CA GLU A 93 5.98 7.13 1.40
C GLU A 93 5.40 7.41 0.01
N THR A 94 4.11 7.16 -0.17
CA THR A 94 3.41 7.41 -1.45
C THR A 94 3.37 8.90 -1.80
N LEU A 95 3.23 9.78 -0.79
CA LEU A 95 3.00 11.20 -1.02
C LEU A 95 4.25 12.07 -0.81
N ARG A 96 5.29 11.57 -0.14
CA ARG A 96 6.59 12.24 0.05
C ARG A 96 7.18 12.80 -1.26
N PRO A 97 7.15 12.09 -2.41
CA PRO A 97 7.67 12.62 -3.67
C PRO A 97 6.90 13.85 -4.20
N LYS A 98 5.69 14.13 -3.69
CA LYS A 98 4.85 15.25 -4.12
C LYS A 98 5.19 16.59 -3.46
N GLY A 99 6.10 16.59 -2.47
CA GLY A 99 6.73 17.80 -1.97
C GLY A 99 6.50 18.09 -0.48
N LYS A 100 7.30 19.04 0.04
CA LYS A 100 7.42 19.34 1.48
C LYS A 100 6.11 19.80 2.13
N ARG A 101 5.27 20.56 1.41
CA ARG A 101 3.96 21.03 1.92
C ARG A 101 3.02 19.89 2.33
N PHE A 102 3.04 18.79 1.58
CA PHE A 102 2.23 17.62 1.93
C PHE A 102 2.76 16.96 3.20
N VAL A 103 4.07 16.79 3.29
CA VAL A 103 4.75 16.21 4.45
C VAL A 103 4.39 16.99 5.72
N ASP A 104 4.49 18.32 5.67
CA ASP A 104 4.16 19.18 6.80
C ASP A 104 2.68 19.05 7.21
N HIS A 105 1.76 19.01 6.23
CA HIS A 105 0.32 18.84 6.50
C HIS A 105 -0.02 17.45 7.08
N PHE A 106 0.60 16.39 6.54
CA PHE A 106 0.45 15.03 7.01
C PHE A 106 0.87 14.91 8.48
N PHE A 107 2.02 15.49 8.85
CA PHE A 107 2.46 15.50 10.23
C PHE A 107 1.55 16.33 11.14
N ASN A 108 0.97 17.44 10.68
CA ASN A 108 -0.01 18.20 11.45
C ASN A 108 -1.28 17.39 11.74
N VAL A 109 -1.77 16.63 10.76
CA VAL A 109 -2.94 15.75 10.94
C VAL A 109 -2.60 14.60 11.89
N ILE A 110 -1.46 13.93 11.71
CA ILE A 110 -1.13 12.78 12.54
C ILE A 110 -0.75 13.16 13.98
N THR A 111 -0.01 14.25 14.20
CA THR A 111 0.31 14.71 15.55
C THR A 111 -0.96 15.10 16.35
N SER A 112 -2.02 15.52 15.67
CA SER A 112 -3.32 15.79 16.30
C SER A 112 -4.09 14.54 16.75
N LEU A 113 -3.77 13.35 16.20
CA LEU A 113 -4.44 12.10 16.55
C LEU A 113 -3.99 11.52 17.91
N ARG A 114 -3.00 12.14 18.59
CA ARG A 114 -2.36 11.63 19.82
C ARG A 114 -1.82 10.18 19.80
N PRO A 115 -1.18 9.69 18.75
CA PRO A 115 -0.06 8.79 18.94
C PRO A 115 1.23 9.60 19.11
N ALA A 116 2.11 9.25 20.06
CA ALA A 116 3.36 9.98 20.25
C ALA A 116 4.37 9.63 19.15
N LEU A 117 4.14 10.13 17.94
CA LEU A 117 5.10 10.10 16.85
C LEU A 117 6.20 11.14 17.06
N LYS A 118 7.40 10.70 17.40
CA LYS A 118 8.62 11.50 17.40
C LYS A 118 9.24 11.48 16.01
N LEU A 119 9.75 12.61 15.53
CA LEU A 119 10.51 12.64 14.28
C LEU A 119 11.98 12.35 14.59
N ASP A 120 12.61 11.47 13.81
CA ASP A 120 14.07 11.39 13.81
C ASP A 120 14.63 12.72 13.23
N PRO A 121 15.35 13.52 14.02
CA PRO A 121 15.86 14.82 13.58
C PRO A 121 16.92 14.72 12.47
N VAL A 122 17.49 13.53 12.23
CA VAL A 122 18.52 13.31 11.21
C VAL A 122 17.92 12.77 9.91
N THR A 123 17.00 11.82 9.99
CA THR A 123 16.46 11.12 8.81
C THR A 123 15.10 11.63 8.33
N GLY A 124 14.36 12.35 9.19
CA GLY A 124 13.00 12.81 8.91
C GLY A 124 11.97 11.68 8.82
N ILE A 125 12.34 10.48 9.27
CA ILE A 125 11.47 9.30 9.31
C ILE A 125 10.65 9.37 10.61
N PRO A 126 9.34 9.06 10.56
CA PRO A 126 8.50 8.97 11.75
C PRO A 126 8.94 7.81 12.67
N ILE A 127 9.26 8.12 13.93
CA ILE A 127 9.46 7.18 15.06
C ILE A 127 8.20 7.20 15.92
N PHE A 128 7.59 6.06 16.22
CA PHE A 128 6.34 5.98 16.99
C PHE A 128 6.64 5.57 18.43
N ASP A 129 6.49 6.48 19.38
CA ASP A 129 6.57 6.28 20.83
C ASP A 129 5.13 6.24 21.40
N ILE A 130 4.34 5.23 21.02
CA ILE A 130 3.21 4.86 21.88
C ILE A 130 3.84 4.44 23.20
N GLY A 131 3.24 4.75 24.35
CA GLY A 131 3.73 4.31 25.68
C GLY A 131 3.68 2.79 25.92
N ILE A 132 4.09 2.00 24.93
CA ILE A 132 4.31 0.56 24.86
C ILE A 132 5.56 0.44 23.99
N GLY A 133 6.64 -0.11 24.58
CA GLY A 133 8.03 0.02 24.15
C GLY A 133 8.32 -0.10 22.65
N GLU A 134 9.43 0.53 22.25
CA GLU A 134 9.97 0.66 20.89
C GLU A 134 9.62 -0.50 19.94
N ILE A 135 8.57 -0.35 19.13
CA ILE A 135 8.29 -1.27 18.03
C ILE A 135 9.10 -0.82 16.82
N MET A 136 10.35 -1.27 16.73
CA MET A 136 11.24 -0.99 15.58
C MET A 136 10.98 -1.91 14.38
N ALA A 137 10.26 -3.03 14.56
CA ALA A 137 9.84 -3.96 13.52
C ALA A 137 8.63 -4.79 14.01
N PRO A 138 7.72 -5.22 13.11
CA PRO A 138 6.69 -6.19 13.47
C PRO A 138 7.37 -7.49 13.91
N GLU A 139 7.04 -7.98 15.11
CA GLU A 139 7.49 -9.30 15.56
C GLU A 139 6.75 -10.36 14.75
N TYR A 140 7.47 -11.04 13.84
CA TYR A 140 6.93 -12.19 13.13
C TYR A 140 6.69 -13.34 14.11
N SER A 141 5.44 -13.56 14.51
CA SER A 141 5.08 -14.64 15.45
C SER A 141 5.01 -16.04 14.83
N LEU A 142 5.80 -16.33 13.79
CA LEU A 142 5.84 -17.66 13.17
C LEU A 142 7.24 -18.25 13.31
N GLU A 143 7.51 -18.79 14.49
CA GLU A 143 8.45 -19.91 14.61
C GLU A 143 7.83 -21.13 13.91
N GLN A 144 8.66 -21.85 13.15
CA GLN A 144 8.28 -23.07 12.43
C GLN A 144 7.97 -24.23 13.37
#